data_AF-A0A921LA19-F1
#
_entry.id   AF-A0A921LA19-F1
#
_cell.length_a   1.000
_cell.length_b   1.000
_cell.length_c   1.000
_cell.angle_alpha   90.00
_cell.angle_beta   90.00
_cell.angle_gamma   90.00
#
_symmetry.space_group_name_H-M   'P 1'
#
loop_
_entity.id
_entity.type
_entity.pdbx_description
1 polymer ?
#
loop_
_entity_poly.entity_id
_entity_poly.type
_entity_poly.pdbx_seq_one_letter_code
_entity_poly.pdbx_strand_id
1 'polypeptide(L)'
;MVRIKKVYDKHYTVINNSILNDTSLKWEDKGLFTYLWSQSDEWDFYAKEVAKHSPDSEDKVYKILRKLEEHGYLLRQRQRNNKGQLKANKWLLSETPRQKWISMYKKRTDKKEAPIRQNPEQVKPDLEKPNVVKPDLTSTNCNKYLSKQVKNLNKSLSKGERERDKGIVKMLLNYLYIFAEQWHSKPITFSDHEINRMIRAVHGKDTRKLKEVAEKTIVYGEQYPQGYLLTCIKNLPEEAANEE
;
A
#
# COMPACT_ATOMS: atom_id res chain seq x y z
N MET A 1 -15.34 -41.08 -47.84
CA MET A 1 -16.38 -40.88 -46.79
C MET A 1 -16.17 -39.51 -46.15
N VAL A 2 -17.13 -38.60 -46.31
CA VAL A 2 -17.03 -37.22 -45.81
C VAL A 2 -17.48 -37.15 -44.35
N ARG A 3 -16.79 -36.37 -43.50
CA ARG A 3 -17.17 -36.14 -42.10
C ARG A 3 -17.47 -34.66 -41.87
N ILE A 4 -18.70 -34.38 -41.46
CA ILE A 4 -19.12 -33.02 -41.05
C ILE A 4 -18.57 -32.76 -39.65
N LYS A 5 -17.66 -31.80 -39.51
CA LYS A 5 -17.31 -31.20 -38.20
C LYS A 5 -18.17 -29.94 -38.01
N LYS A 6 -18.93 -29.89 -36.92
CA LYS A 6 -19.57 -28.65 -36.48
C LYS A 6 -18.52 -27.80 -35.75
N VAL A 7 -18.31 -26.57 -36.21
CA VAL A 7 -17.52 -25.56 -35.51
C VAL A 7 -18.46 -24.85 -34.53
N TYR A 8 -18.04 -24.70 -33.29
CA TYR A 8 -18.79 -24.03 -32.23
C TYR A 8 -17.83 -23.14 -31.44
N ASP A 9 -18.13 -21.85 -31.35
CA ASP A 9 -17.40 -20.92 -30.49
C ASP A 9 -17.85 -21.08 -29.03
N LYS A 10 -17.39 -22.15 -28.37
CA LYS A 10 -17.74 -22.50 -26.98
C LYS A 10 -17.01 -21.65 -25.93
N HIS A 11 -16.60 -20.44 -26.29
CA HIS A 11 -15.77 -19.54 -25.46
C HIS A 11 -16.63 -18.50 -24.73
N TYR A 12 -17.76 -18.92 -24.17
CA TYR A 12 -18.66 -18.08 -23.39
C TYR A 12 -19.00 -18.74 -22.06
N THR A 13 -19.18 -17.91 -21.02
CA THR A 13 -19.53 -18.36 -19.68
C THR A 13 -21.00 -18.05 -19.42
N VAL A 14 -21.78 -19.07 -19.07
CA VAL A 14 -23.17 -18.90 -18.62
C VAL A 14 -23.14 -18.66 -17.10
N ILE A 15 -23.78 -17.57 -16.66
CA ILE A 15 -23.82 -17.13 -15.27
C ILE A 15 -25.25 -16.71 -14.93
N ASN A 16 -25.74 -17.09 -13.75
CA ASN A 16 -27.03 -16.63 -13.23
C ASN A 16 -27.01 -15.10 -12.99
N ASN A 17 -28.03 -14.39 -13.49
CA ASN A 17 -28.12 -12.93 -13.38
C ASN A 17 -28.18 -12.37 -11.94
N SER A 18 -28.34 -13.20 -10.91
CA SER A 18 -28.40 -12.78 -9.51
C SER A 18 -27.20 -11.91 -9.09
N ILE A 19 -25.98 -12.33 -9.42
CA ILE A 19 -24.74 -11.56 -9.15
C ILE A 19 -24.71 -10.22 -9.91
N LEU A 20 -25.23 -10.19 -11.14
CA LEU A 20 -25.22 -8.99 -11.98
C LEU A 20 -26.29 -7.98 -11.53
N ASN A 21 -27.42 -8.47 -11.02
CA ASN A 21 -28.53 -7.67 -10.53
C ASN A 21 -28.33 -7.18 -9.08
N ASP A 22 -27.41 -7.75 -8.32
CA ASP A 22 -27.13 -7.35 -6.94
C ASP A 22 -26.61 -5.90 -6.88
N THR A 23 -27.32 -5.02 -6.18
CA THR A 23 -26.98 -3.61 -6.02
C THR A 23 -25.94 -3.34 -4.92
N SER A 24 -25.64 -4.32 -4.07
CA SER A 24 -24.61 -4.23 -3.02
C SER A 24 -23.18 -4.36 -3.57
N LEU A 25 -23.03 -4.94 -4.77
CA LEU A 25 -21.75 -5.15 -5.43
C LEU A 25 -21.45 -4.06 -6.46
N LYS A 26 -20.20 -3.58 -6.48
CA LYS A 26 -19.72 -2.66 -7.52
C LYS A 26 -19.42 -3.41 -8.81
N TRP A 27 -19.30 -2.68 -9.93
CA TRP A 27 -18.91 -3.25 -11.22
C TRP A 27 -17.54 -3.95 -11.18
N GLU A 28 -16.58 -3.45 -10.40
CA GLU A 28 -15.30 -4.14 -10.13
C GLU A 28 -15.49 -5.51 -9.46
N ASP A 29 -16.49 -5.63 -8.58
CA ASP A 29 -16.75 -6.85 -7.82
C ASP A 29 -17.44 -7.91 -8.69
N LYS A 30 -18.39 -7.46 -9.51
CA LYS A 30 -19.06 -8.28 -10.53
C LYS A 30 -18.07 -8.76 -11.59
N GLY A 31 -17.21 -7.88 -12.09
CA GLY A 31 -16.19 -8.21 -13.10
C GLY A 31 -15.17 -9.24 -12.61
N LEU A 32 -14.71 -9.13 -11.35
CA LEU A 32 -13.86 -10.19 -10.79
C LEU A 32 -14.63 -11.49 -10.61
N PHE A 33 -15.88 -11.46 -10.11
CA PHE A 33 -16.69 -12.67 -9.98
C PHE A 33 -16.84 -13.40 -11.31
N THR A 34 -17.22 -12.70 -12.39
CA THR A 34 -17.43 -13.32 -13.71
C THR A 34 -16.14 -13.87 -14.30
N TYR A 35 -15.00 -13.20 -14.09
CA TYR A 35 -13.69 -13.73 -14.46
C TYR A 35 -13.34 -15.02 -13.69
N LEU A 36 -13.62 -15.10 -12.39
CA LEU A 36 -13.35 -16.31 -11.59
C LEU A 36 -14.30 -17.45 -11.98
N TRP A 37 -15.54 -17.15 -12.35
CA TRP A 37 -16.54 -18.12 -12.79
C TRP A 37 -16.30 -18.64 -14.22
N SER A 38 -15.47 -17.97 -15.03
CA SER A 38 -15.09 -18.44 -16.37
C SER A 38 -13.92 -19.43 -16.40
N GLN A 39 -13.27 -19.66 -15.25
CA GLN A 39 -12.16 -20.61 -15.12
C GLN A 39 -12.68 -22.05 -14.91
N SER A 40 -11.81 -23.04 -15.06
CA SER A 40 -12.16 -24.45 -14.82
C SER A 40 -12.46 -24.74 -13.35
N ASP A 41 -13.40 -25.65 -13.07
CA ASP A 41 -13.81 -26.06 -11.72
C ASP A 41 -12.67 -26.50 -10.79
N GLU A 42 -11.60 -27.07 -11.35
CA GLU A 42 -10.42 -27.55 -10.64
C GLU A 42 -9.22 -26.59 -10.71
N TRP A 43 -9.44 -25.30 -11.00
CA TRP A 43 -8.35 -24.32 -11.11
C TRP A 43 -7.70 -24.02 -9.76
N ASP A 44 -6.37 -24.19 -9.70
CA ASP A 44 -5.53 -23.74 -8.58
C ASP A 44 -5.48 -22.20 -8.51
N PHE A 45 -6.43 -21.63 -7.78
CA PHE A 45 -6.55 -20.19 -7.60
C PHE A 45 -5.38 -19.58 -6.80
N TYR A 46 -4.69 -18.61 -7.40
CA TYR A 46 -3.76 -17.72 -6.73
C TYR A 46 -4.11 -16.26 -7.01
N ALA A 47 -4.46 -15.49 -5.96
CA ALA A 47 -4.84 -14.08 -6.10
C ALA A 47 -3.76 -13.22 -6.77
N LYS A 48 -2.48 -13.53 -6.53
CA LYS A 48 -1.33 -12.90 -7.20
C LYS A 48 -1.28 -13.18 -8.71
N GLU A 49 -1.71 -14.35 -9.16
CA GLU A 49 -1.78 -14.67 -10.59
C GLU A 49 -2.95 -13.93 -11.25
N VAL A 50 -4.11 -13.92 -10.58
CA VAL A 50 -5.30 -13.18 -11.02
C VAL A 50 -5.00 -11.69 -11.19
N ALA A 51 -4.21 -11.11 -10.27
CA ALA A 51 -3.78 -9.71 -10.34
C ALA A 51 -2.82 -9.41 -11.51
N LYS A 52 -2.20 -10.41 -12.15
CA LYS A 52 -1.43 -10.18 -13.39
C LYS A 52 -2.32 -10.10 -14.64
N HIS A 53 -3.54 -10.61 -14.57
CA HIS A 53 -4.47 -10.67 -15.69
C HIS A 53 -5.30 -9.39 -15.85
N SER A 54 -5.10 -8.39 -14.97
CA SER A 54 -5.70 -7.06 -15.09
C SER A 54 -4.71 -5.97 -14.65
N PRO A 55 -5.01 -4.68 -14.89
CA PRO A 55 -4.22 -3.56 -14.36
C PRO A 55 -4.36 -3.35 -12.83
N ASP A 56 -5.12 -4.17 -12.12
CA ASP A 56 -5.42 -4.00 -10.71
C ASP A 56 -4.31 -4.55 -9.80
N SER A 57 -4.04 -3.87 -8.69
CA SER A 57 -3.09 -4.38 -7.70
C SER A 57 -3.60 -5.62 -6.97
N GLU A 58 -2.68 -6.47 -6.49
CA GLU A 58 -3.01 -7.66 -5.69
C GLU A 58 -3.87 -7.30 -4.46
N ASP A 59 -3.60 -6.15 -3.83
CA ASP A 59 -4.42 -5.60 -2.73
C ASP A 59 -5.86 -5.27 -3.14
N LYS A 60 -6.08 -4.77 -4.36
CA LYS A 60 -7.42 -4.51 -4.89
C LYS A 60 -8.16 -5.82 -5.13
N VAL A 61 -7.50 -6.82 -5.70
CA VAL A 61 -8.04 -8.19 -5.83
C VAL A 61 -8.44 -8.75 -4.46
N TYR A 62 -7.59 -8.67 -3.43
CA TYR A 62 -7.96 -9.11 -2.07
C TYR A 62 -9.13 -8.34 -1.46
N LYS A 63 -9.25 -7.03 -1.69
CA LYS A 63 -10.38 -6.21 -1.23
C LYS A 63 -11.69 -6.68 -1.88
N ILE A 64 -11.69 -6.92 -3.19
CA ILE A 64 -12.86 -7.42 -3.92
C ILE A 64 -13.27 -8.79 -3.40
N LEU A 65 -12.32 -9.73 -3.30
CA LEU A 65 -12.58 -11.08 -2.78
C LEU A 65 -13.17 -11.06 -1.36
N ARG A 66 -12.75 -10.11 -0.52
CA ARG A 66 -13.32 -9.91 0.82
C ARG A 66 -14.78 -9.45 0.76
N LYS A 67 -15.14 -8.52 -0.13
CA LYS A 67 -16.55 -8.13 -0.33
C LYS A 67 -17.40 -9.31 -0.83
N LEU A 68 -16.85 -10.15 -1.72
CA LEU A 68 -17.55 -11.34 -2.20
C LEU A 68 -17.80 -12.37 -1.07
N GLU A 69 -16.89 -12.48 -0.08
CA GLU A 69 -17.15 -13.26 1.14
C GLU A 69 -18.25 -12.63 2.01
N GLU A 70 -18.22 -11.31 2.16
CA GLU A 70 -19.16 -10.53 2.98
C GLU A 70 -20.60 -10.64 2.50
N HIS A 71 -20.81 -10.61 1.19
CA HIS A 71 -22.11 -10.78 0.53
C HIS A 71 -22.46 -12.25 0.25
N GLY A 72 -21.59 -13.20 0.63
CA GLY A 72 -21.89 -14.63 0.58
C GLY A 72 -21.77 -15.29 -0.80
N TYR A 73 -21.11 -14.64 -1.76
CA TYR A 73 -20.78 -15.20 -3.07
C TYR A 73 -19.51 -16.05 -3.05
N LEU A 74 -18.61 -15.81 -2.09
CA LEU A 74 -17.36 -16.55 -1.89
C LEU A 74 -17.31 -17.14 -0.47
N LEU A 75 -16.73 -18.34 -0.32
CA LEU A 75 -16.39 -18.92 0.97
C LEU A 75 -14.99 -19.51 0.95
N ARG A 76 -14.10 -18.97 1.80
CA ARG A 76 -12.79 -19.58 2.10
C ARG A 76 -12.94 -20.65 3.17
N GLN A 77 -12.39 -21.84 2.95
CA GLN A 77 -12.32 -22.93 3.92
C GLN A 77 -10.86 -23.31 4.17
N ARG A 78 -10.48 -23.41 5.44
CA ARG A 78 -9.18 -23.94 5.87
C ARG A 78 -9.38 -25.39 6.31
N GLN A 79 -8.98 -26.35 5.47
CA GLN A 79 -9.02 -27.76 5.83
C GLN A 79 -7.83 -28.09 6.73
N ARG A 80 -8.11 -28.72 7.88
CA ARG A 80 -7.09 -29.25 8.79
C ARG A 80 -7.10 -30.77 8.79
N ASN A 81 -5.92 -31.35 8.98
CA ASN A 81 -5.69 -32.76 9.32
C ASN A 81 -6.31 -33.07 10.70
N ASN A 82 -6.65 -34.32 10.96
CA ASN A 82 -6.97 -34.86 12.30
C ASN A 82 -5.89 -34.50 13.33
N LYS A 83 -4.61 -34.37 12.89
CA LYS A 83 -3.47 -33.88 13.70
C LYS A 83 -3.42 -32.35 13.86
N GLY A 84 -4.48 -31.60 13.55
CA GLY A 84 -4.57 -30.14 13.67
C GLY A 84 -3.80 -29.31 12.62
N GLN A 85 -2.87 -29.93 11.88
CA GLN A 85 -2.07 -29.28 10.82
C GLN A 85 -2.95 -28.77 9.66
N LEU A 86 -2.58 -27.64 9.04
CA LEU A 86 -3.27 -27.13 7.84
C LEU A 86 -2.97 -28.05 6.64
N LYS A 87 -4.01 -28.59 6.01
CA LYS A 87 -3.89 -29.48 4.84
C LYS A 87 -4.03 -28.71 3.52
N ALA A 88 -5.06 -27.89 3.39
CA ALA A 88 -5.36 -27.14 2.17
C ALA A 88 -6.25 -25.92 2.46
N ASN A 89 -6.23 -24.93 1.57
CA ASN A 89 -7.21 -23.86 1.51
C ASN A 89 -8.16 -24.14 0.33
N LYS A 90 -9.44 -24.41 0.59
CA LYS A 90 -10.45 -24.56 -0.47
C LYS A 90 -11.27 -23.28 -0.57
N TRP A 91 -11.47 -22.79 -1.78
CA TRP A 91 -12.32 -21.63 -2.07
C TRP A 91 -13.57 -22.14 -2.79
N LEU A 92 -14.74 -21.61 -2.44
CA LEU A 92 -16.02 -22.02 -3.01
C LEU A 92 -16.74 -20.76 -3.49
N LEU A 93 -17.09 -20.72 -4.77
CA LEU A 93 -17.82 -19.63 -5.40
C LEU A 93 -19.29 -20.06 -5.59
N SER A 94 -20.23 -19.11 -5.62
CA SER A 94 -21.67 -19.37 -5.80
C SER A 94 -22.30 -18.20 -6.55
N GLU A 95 -23.08 -18.46 -7.60
CA GLU A 95 -23.75 -17.42 -8.39
C GLU A 95 -24.84 -16.68 -7.62
N THR A 96 -25.41 -17.33 -6.60
CA THR A 96 -26.40 -16.79 -5.69
C THR A 96 -25.79 -16.60 -4.29
N PRO A 97 -26.15 -15.52 -3.56
CA PRO A 97 -25.59 -15.22 -2.26
C PRO A 97 -26.06 -16.22 -1.21
N ARG A 98 -25.13 -16.86 -0.50
CA ARG A 98 -25.45 -17.89 0.49
C ARG A 98 -25.44 -17.32 1.90
N GLN A 99 -26.62 -17.18 2.51
CA GLN A 99 -26.77 -16.68 3.89
C GLN A 99 -25.91 -17.43 4.92
N LYS A 100 -25.73 -18.75 4.74
CA LYS A 100 -24.83 -19.57 5.58
C LYS A 100 -23.38 -19.06 5.48
N TRP A 101 -22.90 -18.67 4.30
CA TRP A 101 -21.54 -18.18 4.06
C TRP A 101 -21.34 -16.79 4.68
N ILE A 102 -22.31 -15.88 4.54
CA ILE A 102 -22.33 -14.57 5.24
C ILE A 102 -22.18 -14.76 6.75
N SER A 103 -22.94 -15.69 7.35
CA SER A 103 -22.84 -15.98 8.79
C SER A 103 -21.48 -16.58 9.19
N MET A 104 -20.83 -17.34 8.30
CA MET A 104 -19.49 -17.88 8.52
C MET A 104 -18.40 -16.81 8.39
N TYR A 105 -18.57 -15.83 7.49
CA TYR A 105 -17.66 -14.68 7.38
C TYR A 105 -17.74 -13.82 8.64
N LYS A 106 -18.95 -13.41 9.06
CA LYS A 106 -19.17 -12.62 10.29
C LYS A 106 -18.54 -13.30 11.52
N LYS A 107 -18.85 -14.57 11.78
CA LYS A 107 -18.23 -15.37 12.88
C LYS A 107 -16.69 -15.45 12.85
N ARG A 108 -16.02 -15.11 11.75
CA ARG A 108 -14.55 -15.04 11.65
C ARG A 108 -14.00 -13.61 11.74
N THR A 109 -14.78 -12.59 11.36
CA THR A 109 -14.42 -11.18 11.57
C THR A 109 -14.65 -10.77 13.01
N ASP A 110 -15.76 -11.20 13.60
CA ASP A 110 -16.20 -10.77 14.94
C ASP A 110 -15.29 -11.36 16.03
N LYS A 111 -14.74 -12.58 15.78
CA LYS A 111 -13.70 -13.20 16.61
C LYS A 111 -12.31 -12.54 16.50
N LYS A 112 -12.18 -11.42 15.76
CA LYS A 112 -11.02 -10.53 15.79
C LYS A 112 -11.33 -9.27 16.61
N GLU A 113 -11.89 -9.43 17.80
CA GLU A 113 -11.76 -8.38 18.82
C GLU A 113 -10.29 -7.99 18.90
N ALA A 114 -10.02 -6.68 18.83
CA ALA A 114 -8.66 -6.18 18.86
C ALA A 114 -8.02 -6.61 20.20
N PRO A 115 -6.79 -7.15 20.21
CA PRO A 115 -6.12 -7.46 21.47
C PRO A 115 -6.03 -6.16 22.27
N ILE A 116 -6.62 -6.17 23.48
CA ILE A 116 -6.57 -5.04 24.40
C ILE A 116 -5.08 -4.80 24.70
N ARG A 117 -4.53 -3.74 24.09
CA ARG A 117 -3.18 -3.27 24.42
C ARG A 117 -3.24 -2.65 25.80
N GLN A 118 -3.05 -3.46 26.83
CA GLN A 118 -2.63 -2.95 28.13
C GLN A 118 -1.29 -2.26 27.91
N ASN A 119 -1.30 -0.92 27.98
CA ASN A 119 -0.09 -0.12 27.95
C ASN A 119 0.54 -0.25 29.35
N PRO A 120 1.71 -0.89 29.52
CA PRO A 120 2.30 -1.03 30.84
C PRO A 120 2.67 0.36 31.37
N GLU A 121 2.28 0.69 32.60
CA GLU A 121 2.75 1.92 33.24
C GLU A 121 4.26 1.81 33.46
N GLN A 122 5.00 2.58 32.68
CA GLN A 122 6.45 2.58 32.71
C GLN A 122 6.93 3.44 33.88
N VAL A 123 7.07 2.83 35.05
CA VAL A 123 7.71 3.45 36.22
C VAL A 123 9.08 3.96 35.81
N LYS A 124 9.36 5.25 36.07
CA LYS A 124 10.66 5.86 35.77
C LYS A 124 11.73 5.24 36.67
N PRO A 125 12.81 4.64 36.13
CA PRO A 125 13.95 4.25 36.94
C PRO A 125 14.73 5.50 37.38
N ASP A 126 15.14 5.56 38.64
CA ASP A 126 16.10 6.57 39.09
C ASP A 126 17.47 6.33 38.47
N LEU A 127 18.12 7.43 38.06
CA LEU A 127 19.38 7.42 37.30
C LEU A 127 20.58 7.76 38.20
N GLU A 128 21.08 6.76 38.93
CA GLU A 128 22.48 6.79 39.36
C GLU A 128 23.39 6.48 38.15
N LYS A 129 24.45 7.27 37.98
CA LYS A 129 25.33 7.22 36.80
C LYS A 129 26.37 6.09 36.92
N PRO A 130 26.40 5.09 36.02
CA PRO A 130 27.46 4.09 36.01
C PRO A 130 28.71 4.62 35.28
N ASN A 131 29.89 4.37 35.86
CA ASN A 131 31.17 4.66 35.22
C ASN A 131 31.43 3.72 34.03
N VAL A 132 32.08 4.24 32.99
CA VAL A 132 32.36 3.50 31.75
C VAL A 132 33.63 2.67 31.89
N VAL A 133 33.50 1.34 31.82
CA VAL A 133 34.61 0.42 31.52
C VAL A 133 34.14 -0.57 30.44
N LYS A 134 34.93 -0.68 29.37
CA LYS A 134 34.94 -1.78 28.37
C LYS A 134 36.15 -2.66 28.71
N PRO A 135 36.19 -3.98 28.46
CA PRO A 135 35.63 -4.68 27.28
C PRO A 135 34.61 -5.79 27.70
N ASP A 136 34.26 -6.86 26.97
CA ASP A 136 34.77 -7.43 25.71
C ASP A 136 33.66 -8.15 24.89
N LEU A 137 34.05 -9.04 23.97
CA LEU A 137 33.25 -9.72 22.95
C LEU A 137 32.62 -11.04 23.41
N THR A 138 31.37 -11.29 22.99
CA THR A 138 30.95 -12.55 22.34
C THR A 138 29.59 -12.40 21.63
N SER A 139 29.35 -13.24 20.62
CA SER A 139 28.23 -13.18 19.66
C SER A 139 26.88 -13.63 20.26
N THR A 140 25.71 -13.31 19.70
CA THR A 140 25.17 -13.97 18.48
C THR A 140 23.83 -13.36 18.02
N ASN A 141 23.72 -13.01 16.72
CA ASN A 141 22.49 -12.78 15.90
C ASN A 141 21.37 -11.83 16.42
N CYS A 142 20.54 -11.18 15.60
CA CYS A 142 20.38 -11.13 14.14
C CYS A 142 19.82 -9.74 13.79
N ASN A 143 20.34 -9.02 12.78
CA ASN A 143 19.64 -7.96 12.03
C ASN A 143 20.52 -7.41 10.90
N LYS A 144 20.91 -8.29 9.97
CA LYS A 144 21.48 -7.89 8.69
C LYS A 144 20.32 -7.39 7.81
N TYR A 145 20.53 -6.33 7.03
CA TYR A 145 19.60 -5.77 6.02
C TYR A 145 18.44 -4.85 6.46
N LEU A 146 18.67 -3.83 7.32
CA LEU A 146 17.87 -2.57 7.24
C LEU A 146 18.56 -1.27 7.72
N SER A 147 19.80 -1.30 8.23
CA SER A 147 20.37 -0.18 8.99
C SER A 147 21.28 0.81 8.24
N LYS A 148 21.40 0.75 6.91
CA LYS A 148 22.45 1.48 6.16
C LYS A 148 22.10 2.87 5.61
N GLN A 149 20.91 3.43 5.88
CA GLN A 149 20.55 4.82 5.50
C GLN A 149 19.95 5.68 6.63
N VAL A 150 20.00 5.25 7.90
CA VAL A 150 19.58 6.08 9.06
C VAL A 150 20.79 6.63 9.82
N LYS A 151 21.75 7.20 9.09
CA LYS A 151 22.87 7.96 9.66
C LYS A 151 22.92 9.35 9.05
N ASN A 152 22.18 10.29 9.67
CA ASN A 152 22.45 11.73 9.81
C ASN A 152 21.15 12.52 9.98
N LEU A 153 20.54 12.49 11.17
CA LEU A 153 19.34 13.30 11.49
C LEU A 153 19.52 14.24 12.70
N ASN A 154 20.70 14.25 13.31
CA ASN A 154 21.03 15.05 14.50
C ASN A 154 22.16 16.07 14.26
N LYS A 155 22.26 16.65 13.05
CA LYS A 155 23.06 17.87 12.82
C LYS A 155 22.12 19.07 12.89
N SER A 156 22.29 19.93 13.89
CA SER A 156 21.47 21.13 14.06
C SER A 156 21.80 22.16 12.98
N LEU A 157 20.90 22.33 12.01
CA LEU A 157 21.01 23.33 10.93
C LEU A 157 21.38 24.72 11.47
N SER A 158 22.44 25.31 10.93
CA SER A 158 22.89 26.67 11.22
C SER A 158 21.86 27.71 10.75
N LYS A 159 21.87 28.91 11.35
CA LYS A 159 20.92 29.99 11.05
C LYS A 159 20.97 30.40 9.57
N GLY A 160 22.16 30.42 8.95
CA GLY A 160 22.35 30.74 7.54
C GLY A 160 21.94 29.63 6.57
N GLU A 161 22.03 28.36 6.98
CA GLU A 161 21.59 27.23 6.15
C GLU A 161 20.07 27.21 6.02
N ARG A 162 19.35 27.36 7.14
CA ARG A 162 17.88 27.43 7.16
C ARG A 162 17.31 28.55 6.30
N GLU A 163 18.01 29.68 6.17
CA GLU A 163 17.53 30.80 5.35
C GLU A 163 17.69 30.55 3.85
N ARG A 164 18.76 29.84 3.43
CA ARG A 164 18.89 29.33 2.06
C ARG A 164 17.79 28.31 1.75
N ASP A 165 17.61 27.33 2.63
CA ASP A 165 16.63 26.25 2.46
C ASP A 165 15.17 26.79 2.40
N LYS A 166 14.85 27.81 3.20
CA LYS A 166 13.58 28.58 3.08
C LYS A 166 13.42 29.24 1.72
N GLY A 167 14.47 29.89 1.21
CA GLY A 167 14.45 30.54 -0.11
C GLY A 167 14.13 29.54 -1.23
N ILE A 168 14.80 28.38 -1.21
CA ILE A 168 14.58 27.29 -2.16
C ILE A 168 13.14 26.76 -2.07
N VAL A 169 12.63 26.50 -0.86
CA VAL A 169 11.23 26.05 -0.66
C VAL A 169 10.22 27.12 -1.14
N LYS A 170 10.49 28.40 -0.91
CA LYS A 170 9.62 29.49 -1.41
C LYS A 170 9.59 29.54 -2.94
N MET A 171 10.73 29.36 -3.61
CA MET A 171 10.79 29.26 -5.07
C MET A 171 10.03 28.03 -5.60
N LEU A 172 10.14 26.89 -4.92
CA LEU A 172 9.43 25.65 -5.27
C LEU A 172 7.91 25.80 -5.15
N LEU A 173 7.43 26.43 -4.07
CA LEU A 173 6.00 26.69 -3.87
C LEU A 173 5.44 27.67 -4.90
N ASN A 174 6.19 28.71 -5.26
CA ASN A 174 5.80 29.65 -6.31
C ASN A 174 5.73 28.96 -7.69
N TYR A 175 6.68 28.07 -7.99
CA TYR A 175 6.67 27.29 -9.22
C TYR A 175 5.48 26.31 -9.28
N LEU A 176 5.16 25.62 -8.18
CA LEU A 176 3.97 24.77 -8.06
C LEU A 176 2.67 25.56 -8.27
N TYR A 177 2.60 26.78 -7.76
CA TYR A 177 1.44 27.67 -7.95
C TYR A 177 1.25 28.03 -9.43
N ILE A 178 2.29 28.54 -10.09
CA ILE A 178 2.25 28.92 -11.52
C ILE A 178 1.94 27.71 -12.40
N PHE A 179 2.52 26.53 -12.11
CA PHE A 179 2.25 25.32 -12.89
C PHE A 179 0.82 24.81 -12.68
N ALA A 180 0.25 24.90 -11.47
CA ALA A 180 -1.14 24.56 -11.23
C ALA A 180 -2.11 25.48 -12.02
N GLU A 181 -1.84 26.79 -12.07
CA GLU A 181 -2.61 27.74 -12.89
C GLU A 181 -2.52 27.41 -14.39
N GLN A 182 -1.32 27.12 -14.91
CA GLN A 182 -1.09 26.78 -16.31
C GLN A 182 -1.84 25.51 -16.76
N TRP A 183 -2.05 24.55 -15.86
CA TRP A 183 -2.77 23.30 -16.11
C TRP A 183 -4.21 23.29 -15.58
N HIS A 184 -4.80 24.48 -15.31
CA HIS A 184 -6.16 24.67 -14.78
C HIS A 184 -6.50 23.77 -13.57
N SER A 185 -5.50 23.43 -12.78
CA SER A 185 -5.58 22.53 -11.63
C SER A 185 -5.74 23.33 -10.34
N LYS A 186 -6.40 22.75 -9.33
CA LYS A 186 -6.59 23.42 -8.04
C LYS A 186 -5.22 23.68 -7.37
N PRO A 187 -4.88 24.92 -6.99
CA PRO A 187 -3.60 25.20 -6.32
C PRO A 187 -3.43 24.39 -5.03
N ILE A 188 -2.25 23.78 -4.88
CA ILE A 188 -1.92 22.98 -3.69
C ILE A 188 -1.56 23.94 -2.55
N THR A 189 -2.34 23.90 -1.46
CA THR A 189 -2.05 24.64 -0.23
C THR A 189 -1.19 23.80 0.71
N PHE A 190 -0.31 24.47 1.47
CA PHE A 190 0.61 23.84 2.42
C PHE A 190 0.48 24.54 3.77
N SER A 191 0.46 23.75 4.86
CA SER A 191 0.52 24.30 6.22
C SER A 191 1.94 24.70 6.61
N ASP A 192 2.09 25.65 7.55
CA ASP A 192 3.40 26.04 8.10
C ASP A 192 4.21 24.85 8.60
N HIS A 193 3.54 23.84 9.14
CA HIS A 193 4.19 22.63 9.61
C HIS A 193 4.77 21.78 8.47
N GLU A 194 4.07 21.67 7.33
CA GLU A 194 4.56 20.99 6.13
C GLU A 194 5.70 21.76 5.47
N ILE A 195 5.60 23.08 5.38
CA ILE A 195 6.68 23.97 4.90
C ILE A 195 7.95 23.77 5.75
N ASN A 196 7.82 23.73 7.08
CA ASN A 196 8.93 23.44 8.00
C ASN A 196 9.52 22.04 7.83
N ARG A 197 8.73 21.03 7.45
CA ARG A 197 9.26 19.69 7.08
C ARG A 197 10.01 19.73 5.76
N MET A 198 9.51 20.47 4.76
CA MET A 198 10.17 20.62 3.45
C MET A 198 11.53 21.32 3.59
N ILE A 199 11.62 22.41 4.38
CA ILE A 199 12.88 23.12 4.65
C ILE A 199 13.95 22.16 5.19
N ARG A 200 13.58 21.27 6.12
CA ARG A 200 14.50 20.24 6.67
C ARG A 200 14.83 19.13 5.68
N ALA A 201 13.97 18.86 4.70
CA ALA A 201 14.13 17.77 3.73
C ALA A 201 14.89 18.19 2.47
N VAL A 202 14.84 19.49 2.10
CA VAL A 202 15.61 20.09 1.00
C VAL A 202 17.09 20.22 1.36
N HIS A 203 17.42 20.35 2.65
CA HIS A 203 18.79 20.54 3.09
C HIS A 203 19.74 19.44 2.58
N GLY A 204 20.78 19.84 1.84
CA GLY A 204 21.78 18.93 1.26
C GLY A 204 21.27 18.09 0.08
N LYS A 205 20.13 18.43 -0.54
CA LYS A 205 19.59 17.74 -1.73
C LYS A 205 19.84 18.51 -3.01
N ASP A 206 20.03 17.79 -4.11
CA ASP A 206 20.21 18.37 -5.46
C ASP A 206 19.04 19.29 -5.84
N THR A 207 19.30 20.60 -5.74
CA THR A 207 18.31 21.65 -5.96
C THR A 207 17.79 21.71 -7.40
N ARG A 208 18.54 21.18 -8.38
CA ARG A 208 18.19 21.22 -9.81
C ARG A 208 16.99 20.32 -10.12
N LYS A 209 16.83 19.22 -9.37
CA LYS A 209 15.77 18.22 -9.55
C LYS A 209 14.46 18.56 -8.83
N LEU A 210 14.42 19.63 -8.03
CA LEU A 210 13.21 20.04 -7.32
C LEU A 210 12.05 20.42 -8.26
N LYS A 211 12.34 20.96 -9.45
CA LYS A 211 11.30 21.29 -10.46
C LYS A 211 10.60 20.04 -10.99
N GLU A 212 11.37 19.04 -11.41
CA GLU A 212 10.87 17.74 -11.87
C GLU A 212 10.00 17.03 -10.80
N VAL A 213 10.41 17.17 -9.52
CA VAL A 213 9.64 16.69 -8.37
C VAL A 213 8.32 17.45 -8.17
N ALA A 214 8.28 18.75 -8.43
CA ALA A 214 7.06 19.54 -8.40
C ALA A 214 6.08 19.15 -9.52
N GLU A 215 6.56 19.01 -10.76
CA GLU A 215 5.75 18.56 -11.90
C GLU A 215 5.12 17.18 -11.62
N LYS A 216 5.93 16.21 -11.16
CA LYS A 216 5.46 14.88 -10.75
C LYS A 216 4.43 14.92 -9.62
N THR A 217 4.52 15.89 -8.71
CA THR A 217 3.54 16.05 -7.63
C THR A 217 2.16 16.44 -8.15
N ILE A 218 2.10 17.28 -9.19
CA ILE A 218 0.82 17.71 -9.79
C ILE A 218 0.21 16.57 -10.62
N VAL A 219 1.03 15.78 -11.32
CA VAL A 219 0.56 14.64 -12.15
C VAL A 219 0.15 13.41 -11.33
N TYR A 220 0.85 13.08 -10.24
CA TYR A 220 0.66 11.82 -9.50
C TYR A 220 0.14 11.99 -8.06
N GLY A 221 -0.02 13.23 -7.58
CA GLY A 221 -0.33 13.55 -6.18
C GLY A 221 -1.83 13.60 -5.83
N GLU A 222 -2.72 12.95 -6.57
CA GLU A 222 -4.18 13.14 -6.49
C GLU A 222 -4.81 13.04 -5.08
N GLN A 223 -4.27 12.19 -4.19
CA GLN A 223 -4.86 11.90 -2.89
C GLN A 223 -4.25 12.68 -1.71
N TYR A 224 -2.95 13.02 -1.77
CA TYR A 224 -2.27 13.83 -0.74
C TYR A 224 -0.96 14.41 -1.31
N PRO A 225 -1.03 15.52 -2.08
CA PRO A 225 0.12 16.04 -2.83
C PRO A 225 1.24 16.55 -1.90
N GLN A 226 0.91 17.05 -0.70
CA GLN A 226 1.88 17.56 0.27
C GLN A 226 2.79 16.43 0.78
N GLY A 227 2.22 15.25 1.09
CA GLY A 227 2.98 14.08 1.52
C GLY A 227 3.78 13.43 0.39
N TYR A 228 3.23 13.45 -0.83
CA TYR A 228 3.94 12.98 -2.02
C TYR A 228 5.19 13.85 -2.28
N LEU A 229 5.02 15.17 -2.35
CA LEU A 229 6.13 16.12 -2.55
C LEU A 229 7.23 15.96 -1.50
N LEU A 230 6.85 15.89 -0.22
CA LEU A 230 7.80 15.71 0.89
C LEU A 230 8.56 14.37 0.79
N THR A 231 7.93 13.32 0.25
CA THR A 231 8.56 12.01 0.04
C THR A 231 9.54 12.06 -1.13
N CYS A 232 9.15 12.69 -2.25
CA CYS A 232 10.02 12.88 -3.40
C CYS A 232 11.26 13.72 -3.06
N ILE A 233 11.11 14.82 -2.30
CA ILE A 233 12.23 15.65 -1.84
C ILE A 233 13.23 14.83 -1.00
N LYS A 234 12.75 14.01 -0.06
CA LYS A 234 13.63 13.16 0.78
C LYS A 234 14.44 12.15 -0.05
N ASN A 235 13.82 11.63 -1.11
CA ASN A 235 14.41 10.64 -2.01
C ASN A 235 15.31 11.25 -3.10
N LEU A 236 15.47 12.58 -3.15
CA LEU A 236 16.45 13.20 -4.03
C LEU A 236 17.88 12.76 -3.65
N PRO A 237 18.79 12.65 -4.64
CA PRO A 237 20.21 12.47 -4.35
C PRO A 237 20.71 13.66 -3.53
N GLU A 238 21.68 13.39 -2.66
CA GLU A 238 22.39 14.45 -1.95
C GLU A 238 23.20 15.26 -2.96
N GLU A 239 23.27 16.57 -2.73
CA GLU A 239 24.00 17.50 -3.59
C GLU A 239 25.49 17.14 -3.47
N ALA A 240 26.07 16.59 -4.53
CA ALA A 240 27.45 16.14 -4.51
C ALA A 240 28.35 17.33 -4.15
N ALA A 241 29.12 17.19 -3.08
CA ALA A 241 30.20 18.11 -2.80
C ALA A 241 31.23 17.95 -3.92
N ASN A 242 31.17 18.83 -4.92
CA ASN A 242 32.24 18.97 -5.89
C ASN A 242 33.49 19.40 -5.11
N GLU A 243 34.46 18.51 -5.00
CA GLU A 243 35.86 18.90 -4.86
C GLU A 243 36.28 19.53 -6.19
N GLU A 244 36.20 20.85 -6.28
CA GLU A 244 37.04 21.78 -7.08
C GLU A 244 36.58 23.23 -6.87
#